data_AF-A0A3E2GWU2-F1
#
_entry.id   AF-A0A3E2GWU2-F1
#
_cell.length_a   1.000
_cell.length_b   1.000
_cell.length_c   1.000
_cell.angle_alpha   90.00
_cell.angle_beta   90.00
_cell.angle_gamma   90.00
#
_symmetry.space_group_name_H-M   'P 1'
#
loop_
_entity.id
_entity.type
_entity.pdbx_description
1 polymer ?
#
loop_
_entity_poly.entity_id
_entity_poly.type
_entity_poly.pdbx_seq_one_letter_code
_entity_poly.pdbx_strand_id
1 'polypeptide(L)'
;MRQRILNYQKVISISKLRLILYLLFQAQISIRRHWHPDLHCDNLFVDPDTNKITQIIDWQSALVAPLFLQSRVPRIIRHSKLVKEDWSVPERPDDYDGLSAEQKAVVDADIESLTHHKYYRYQTYKKNPRRWACIEEQQKLELRTNPVKLVTEAWKNDDVFYLHEALIKLISNWDELEENSGCPIDFSEEERRIYEQDEDNIISIGEILTIFYSDNVLPVDGMVDPTDYDRAKRNCPKFNEIFLGLTSTLEEKRLFERLWPYQDR
;
A
#
# COMPACT_ATOMS: atom_id res chain seq x y z
N MET A 1 -7.05 -29.43 -4.61
CA MET A 1 -5.71 -28.83 -4.91
C MET A 1 -5.57 -28.39 -6.36
N ARG A 2 -5.57 -29.30 -7.36
CA ARG A 2 -5.54 -28.89 -8.79
C ARG A 2 -6.74 -28.02 -9.20
N GLN A 3 -7.93 -28.27 -8.64
CA GLN A 3 -9.15 -27.52 -8.98
C GLN A 3 -9.14 -26.05 -8.52
N ARG A 4 -8.55 -25.73 -7.34
CA ARG A 4 -8.43 -24.35 -6.85
C ARG A 4 -7.35 -23.57 -7.61
N ILE A 5 -6.21 -24.19 -7.91
CA ILE A 5 -5.15 -23.57 -8.74
C ILE A 5 -5.65 -23.33 -10.17
N LEU A 6 -6.41 -24.28 -10.75
CA LEU A 6 -7.10 -24.10 -12.04
C LEU A 6 -8.23 -23.06 -11.98
N ASN A 7 -8.88 -22.88 -10.83
CA ASN A 7 -9.88 -21.83 -10.65
C ASN A 7 -9.22 -20.45 -10.50
N TYR A 8 -8.13 -20.31 -9.73
CA TYR A 8 -7.37 -19.06 -9.63
C TYR A 8 -6.71 -18.67 -10.96
N GLN A 9 -6.21 -19.63 -11.74
CA GLN A 9 -5.76 -19.38 -13.13
C GLN A 9 -6.91 -19.00 -14.09
N LYS A 10 -8.18 -19.26 -13.74
CA LYS A 10 -9.36 -18.79 -14.48
C LYS A 10 -9.85 -17.41 -14.02
N VAL A 11 -9.49 -16.95 -12.82
CA VAL A 11 -9.97 -15.66 -12.27
C VAL A 11 -9.47 -14.47 -13.09
N ILE A 12 -8.31 -14.56 -13.72
CA ILE A 12 -7.85 -13.54 -14.68
C ILE A 12 -8.10 -14.03 -16.11
N SER A 13 -9.35 -13.94 -16.55
CA SER A 13 -9.70 -14.19 -17.95
C SER A 13 -8.92 -13.28 -18.89
N ILE A 14 -8.78 -13.70 -20.16
CA ILE A 14 -8.18 -12.87 -21.22
C ILE A 14 -8.88 -11.50 -21.32
N SER A 15 -10.18 -11.41 -21.03
CA SER A 15 -10.91 -10.13 -20.98
C SER A 15 -10.42 -9.21 -19.86
N LYS A 16 -10.12 -9.74 -18.66
CA LYS A 16 -9.55 -8.98 -17.55
C LYS A 16 -8.12 -8.47 -17.87
N LEU A 17 -7.28 -9.28 -18.51
CA LEU A 17 -5.97 -8.84 -19.01
C LEU A 17 -6.07 -7.78 -20.11
N ARG A 18 -7.03 -7.90 -21.02
CA ARG A 18 -7.28 -6.90 -22.08
C ARG A 18 -7.73 -5.56 -21.52
N LEU A 19 -8.53 -5.55 -20.45
CA LEU A 19 -8.90 -4.30 -19.78
C LEU A 19 -7.69 -3.63 -19.13
N ILE A 20 -6.85 -4.39 -18.42
CA ILE A 20 -5.61 -3.87 -17.83
C ILE A 20 -4.72 -3.24 -18.91
N LEU A 21 -4.58 -3.90 -20.07
CA LEU A 21 -3.86 -3.36 -21.22
C LEU A 21 -4.54 -2.12 -21.84
N TYR A 22 -5.86 -2.07 -21.89
CA TYR A 22 -6.62 -0.90 -22.35
C TYR A 22 -6.43 0.31 -21.43
N LEU A 23 -6.52 0.11 -20.10
CA LEU A 23 -6.25 1.13 -19.08
C LEU A 23 -4.82 1.68 -19.18
N LEU A 24 -3.85 0.82 -19.52
CA LEU A 24 -2.48 1.21 -19.82
C LEU A 24 -2.35 2.03 -21.12
N PHE A 25 -3.15 1.74 -22.15
CA PHE A 25 -3.04 2.33 -23.49
C PHE A 25 -3.74 3.68 -23.64
N GLN A 26 -4.89 3.89 -22.98
CA GLN A 26 -5.59 5.19 -22.96
C GLN A 26 -4.78 6.31 -22.27
N ALA A 27 -3.71 5.90 -21.58
CA ALA A 27 -2.86 6.77 -20.79
C ALA A 27 -1.66 7.33 -21.58
N GLN A 28 -1.68 7.22 -22.91
CA GLN A 28 -0.63 7.80 -23.74
C GLN A 28 -0.63 9.34 -23.65
N ILE A 29 0.59 9.87 -23.62
CA ILE A 29 0.98 11.28 -23.57
C ILE A 29 1.01 11.84 -22.15
N SER A 30 2.18 11.78 -21.50
CA SER A 30 2.94 12.99 -21.13
C SER A 30 4.15 12.64 -20.25
N ILE A 31 5.34 12.83 -20.81
CA ILE A 31 6.68 12.89 -20.18
C ILE A 31 7.05 11.71 -19.26
N ARG A 32 7.88 10.81 -19.80
CA ARG A 32 8.66 9.82 -19.06
C ARG A 32 9.66 10.53 -18.14
N ARG A 33 9.51 10.41 -16.82
CA ARG A 33 10.49 10.91 -15.84
C ARG A 33 10.86 9.78 -14.88
N HIS A 34 12.12 9.72 -14.50
CA HIS A 34 12.56 8.82 -13.44
C HIS A 34 12.07 9.37 -12.10
N TRP A 35 11.47 8.50 -11.30
CA TRP A 35 11.00 8.81 -9.94
C TRP A 35 11.47 7.68 -9.02
N HIS A 36 11.93 8.06 -7.83
CA HIS A 36 12.29 7.07 -6.83
C HIS A 36 11.02 6.33 -6.38
N PRO A 37 10.95 5.00 -6.50
CA PRO A 37 9.74 4.22 -6.26
C PRO A 37 9.35 4.18 -4.78
N ASP A 38 10.34 4.19 -3.87
CA ASP A 38 10.11 4.11 -2.43
C ASP A 38 11.05 5.05 -1.65
N LEU A 39 10.80 6.35 -1.75
CA LEU A 39 11.63 7.35 -1.05
C LEU A 39 11.21 7.48 0.41
N HIS A 40 11.94 6.82 1.32
CA HIS A 40 11.86 6.95 2.79
C HIS A 40 13.23 7.25 3.40
N CYS A 41 13.29 7.50 4.71
CA CYS A 41 14.51 7.93 5.39
C CYS A 41 15.66 6.93 5.26
N ASP A 42 15.40 5.62 5.29
CA ASP A 42 16.46 4.60 5.19
C ASP A 42 17.09 4.53 3.80
N ASN A 43 16.44 5.11 2.80
CA ASN A 43 16.95 5.24 1.44
C ASN A 43 17.73 6.55 1.20
N LEU A 44 17.99 7.34 2.26
CA LEU A 44 18.74 8.59 2.22
C LEU A 44 19.97 8.55 3.12
N PHE A 45 21.11 8.97 2.57
CA PHE A 45 22.27 9.32 3.37
C PHE A 45 22.31 10.82 3.59
N VAL A 46 22.48 11.22 4.85
CA VAL A 46 22.58 12.62 5.27
C VAL A 46 23.93 12.82 5.93
N ASP A 47 24.63 13.88 5.55
CA ASP A 47 25.84 14.33 6.23
C ASP A 47 25.46 14.92 7.60
N PRO A 48 25.96 14.37 8.73
CA PRO A 48 25.60 14.83 10.07
C PRO A 48 26.08 16.25 10.38
N ASP A 49 27.15 16.71 9.72
CA ASP A 49 27.71 18.04 9.97
C ASP A 49 26.96 19.13 9.19
N THR A 50 26.47 18.80 7.99
CA THR A 50 25.83 19.78 7.09
C THR A 50 24.33 19.62 6.93
N ASN A 51 23.75 18.52 7.42
CA ASN A 51 22.35 18.12 7.22
C ASN A 51 21.93 18.05 5.74
N LYS A 52 22.89 17.85 4.83
CA LYS A 52 22.62 17.71 3.40
C LYS A 52 22.46 16.26 3.02
N ILE A 53 21.48 15.98 2.15
CA ILE A 53 21.35 14.68 1.50
C ILE A 53 22.57 14.49 0.60
N THR A 54 23.37 13.46 0.87
CA THR A 54 24.58 13.12 0.09
C THR A 54 24.28 12.07 -0.96
N GLN A 55 23.43 11.10 -0.66
CA GLN A 55 23.09 10.00 -1.56
C GLN A 55 21.64 9.53 -1.39
N ILE A 56 21.07 9.01 -2.47
CA ILE A 56 19.77 8.33 -2.50
C ILE A 56 20.04 6.93 -3.07
N ILE A 57 19.68 5.89 -2.33
CA ILE A 57 19.89 4.48 -2.72
C ILE A 57 18.56 3.79 -3.04
N ASP A 58 18.61 2.49 -3.34
CA ASP A 58 17.44 1.62 -3.58
C ASP A 58 16.61 1.95 -4.84
N TRP A 59 17.32 2.29 -5.92
CA TRP A 59 16.73 2.55 -7.23
C TRP A 59 16.31 1.30 -8.02
N GLN A 60 16.43 0.09 -7.46
CA GLN A 60 16.23 -1.18 -8.18
C GLN A 60 14.81 -1.37 -8.72
N SER A 61 13.82 -0.70 -8.14
CA SER A 61 12.42 -0.70 -8.59
C SER A 61 12.05 0.54 -9.42
N ALA A 62 13.03 1.37 -9.78
CA ALA A 62 12.79 2.57 -10.56
C ALA A 62 12.40 2.21 -11.99
N LEU A 63 11.31 2.79 -12.46
CA LEU A 63 10.72 2.47 -13.74
C LEU A 63 10.46 3.73 -14.56
N VAL A 64 10.43 3.59 -15.88
CA VAL A 64 10.08 4.67 -16.79
C VAL A 64 8.63 4.50 -17.20
N ALA A 65 7.72 5.21 -16.52
CA ALA A 65 6.28 5.13 -16.77
C ALA A 65 5.66 6.53 -16.95
N PRO A 66 4.40 6.55 -17.43
CA PRO A 66 3.56 7.73 -17.32
C PRO A 66 3.48 8.30 -15.90
N LEU A 67 3.34 9.63 -15.83
CA LEU A 67 3.36 10.39 -14.58
C LEU A 67 2.30 9.94 -13.57
N PHE A 68 1.11 9.53 -14.03
CA PHE A 68 0.02 9.09 -13.15
C PHE A 68 0.29 7.74 -12.47
N LEU A 69 1.19 6.90 -12.99
CA LEU A 69 1.60 5.66 -12.32
C LEU A 69 2.55 5.93 -11.15
N GLN A 70 3.27 7.05 -11.19
CA GLN A 70 4.42 7.36 -10.32
C GLN A 70 4.18 8.57 -9.40
N SER A 71 3.21 9.42 -9.69
CA SER A 71 2.99 10.65 -8.94
C SER A 71 2.19 10.40 -7.68
N ARG A 72 2.91 10.39 -6.56
CA ARG A 72 2.35 10.32 -5.21
C ARG A 72 3.10 11.29 -4.30
N VAL A 73 2.57 11.55 -3.11
CA VAL A 73 3.37 12.17 -2.05
C VAL A 73 4.43 11.15 -1.60
N PRO A 74 5.75 11.47 -1.65
CA PRO A 74 6.82 10.55 -1.25
C PRO A 74 6.64 10.08 0.19
N ARG A 75 6.98 8.82 0.50
CA ARG A 75 6.79 8.21 1.82
C ARG A 75 7.46 9.01 2.94
N ILE A 76 8.67 9.55 2.69
CA ILE A 76 9.40 10.41 3.63
C ILE A 76 8.63 11.66 4.10
N ILE A 77 7.72 12.20 3.28
CA ILE A 77 6.95 13.43 3.60
C ILE A 77 5.46 13.10 3.79
N ARG A 78 5.05 11.85 3.54
CA ARG A 78 3.65 11.45 3.58
C ARG A 78 3.22 11.26 5.03
N HIS A 79 2.31 12.10 5.48
CA HIS A 79 1.55 11.87 6.70
C HIS A 79 0.83 10.51 6.69
N SER A 80 0.84 9.80 7.82
CA SER A 80 0.34 8.42 7.94
C SER A 80 -1.19 8.32 7.99
N LYS A 81 -1.87 9.36 8.47
CA LYS A 81 -3.34 9.40 8.58
C LYS A 81 -3.98 10.10 7.37
N LEU A 82 -5.31 10.02 7.29
CA LEU A 82 -6.09 10.74 6.29
C LEU A 82 -5.88 12.25 6.43
N VAL A 83 -5.48 12.89 5.33
CA VAL A 83 -5.25 14.33 5.27
C VAL A 83 -6.46 15.01 4.63
N LYS A 84 -7.01 16.03 5.30
CA LYS A 84 -8.08 16.86 4.74
C LYS A 84 -7.62 17.55 3.45
N GLU A 85 -8.51 17.62 2.47
CA GLU A 85 -8.25 18.25 1.16
C GLU A 85 -8.44 19.77 1.20
N ASP A 86 -7.74 20.42 2.12
CA ASP A 86 -7.77 21.87 2.29
C ASP A 86 -6.36 22.46 2.45
N TRP A 87 -6.29 23.79 2.38
CA TRP A 87 -5.05 24.55 2.57
C TRP A 87 -4.91 25.10 4.00
N SER A 88 -5.71 24.58 4.95
CA SER A 88 -5.64 25.00 6.34
C SER A 88 -4.30 24.62 6.96
N VAL A 89 -3.76 25.51 7.78
CA VAL A 89 -2.58 25.23 8.58
C VAL A 89 -2.99 24.28 9.71
N PRO A 90 -2.27 23.17 9.95
CA PRO A 90 -2.52 22.32 11.10
C PRO A 90 -2.37 23.11 12.41
N GLU A 91 -3.36 22.99 13.29
CA GLU A 91 -3.38 23.65 14.60
C GLU A 91 -3.36 22.61 15.72
N ARG A 92 -2.89 23.03 16.88
CA ARG A 92 -2.95 22.22 18.10
C ARG A 92 -4.40 22.06 18.55
N PRO A 93 -4.77 20.92 19.13
CA PRO A 93 -6.10 20.73 19.69
C PRO A 93 -6.29 21.62 20.93
N ASP A 94 -7.54 21.96 21.24
CA ASP A 94 -7.89 22.87 22.34
C ASP A 94 -7.44 22.35 23.72
N ASP A 95 -7.35 21.04 23.89
CA ASP A 95 -6.93 20.38 25.14
C ASP A 95 -5.41 20.20 25.25
N TYR A 96 -4.62 20.69 24.28
CA TYR A 96 -3.17 20.49 24.21
C TYR A 96 -2.45 20.88 25.51
N ASP A 97 -2.81 22.01 26.11
CA ASP A 97 -2.14 22.50 27.31
C ASP A 97 -2.30 21.55 28.51
N GLY A 98 -3.40 20.79 28.56
CA GLY A 98 -3.70 19.80 29.59
C GLY A 98 -3.02 18.44 29.40
N LEU A 99 -2.36 18.21 28.27
CA LEU A 99 -1.68 16.95 27.96
C LEU A 99 -0.35 16.78 28.71
N SER A 100 0.03 15.53 28.96
CA SER A 100 1.38 15.19 29.48
C SER A 100 2.47 15.56 28.47
N ALA A 101 3.74 15.60 28.92
CA ALA A 101 4.86 15.90 28.03
C ALA A 101 4.99 14.88 26.88
N GLU A 102 4.76 13.60 27.17
CA GLU A 102 4.79 12.51 26.18
C GLU A 102 3.65 12.67 25.17
N GLN A 103 2.44 12.98 25.64
CA GLN A 103 1.29 13.22 24.77
C GLN A 103 1.48 14.45 23.88
N LYS A 104 2.04 15.53 24.43
CA LYS A 104 2.39 16.74 23.67
C LYS A 104 3.40 16.44 22.56
N ALA A 105 4.43 15.64 22.84
CA ALA A 105 5.42 15.25 21.84
C ALA A 105 4.78 14.47 20.69
N VAL A 106 3.84 13.55 20.97
CA VAL A 106 3.08 12.83 19.94
C VAL A 106 2.24 13.78 19.09
N VAL A 107 1.54 14.73 19.72
CA VAL A 107 0.71 15.72 19.00
C VAL A 107 1.57 16.64 18.14
N ASP A 108 2.68 17.16 18.66
CA ASP A 108 3.57 18.03 17.90
C ASP A 108 4.19 17.30 16.70
N ALA A 109 4.62 16.04 16.86
CA ALA A 109 5.13 15.23 15.75
C ALA A 109 4.07 14.95 14.66
N ASP A 110 2.82 14.72 15.07
CA ASP A 110 1.69 14.53 14.17
C ASP A 110 1.41 15.80 13.35
N ILE A 111 1.38 16.96 14.03
CA ILE A 111 1.21 18.29 13.42
C ILE A 111 2.36 18.61 12.46
N GLU A 112 3.60 18.32 12.85
CA GLU A 112 4.78 18.52 12.00
C GLU A 112 4.70 17.67 10.73
N SER A 113 4.39 16.38 10.87
CA SER A 113 4.19 15.46 9.75
C SER A 113 3.09 15.93 8.80
N LEU A 114 1.95 16.36 9.34
CA LEU A 114 0.83 16.89 8.57
C LEU A 114 1.21 18.19 7.84
N THR A 115 1.98 19.06 8.51
CA THR A 115 2.48 20.31 7.94
C THR A 115 3.41 20.05 6.77
N HIS A 116 4.36 19.13 6.90
CA HIS A 116 5.25 18.73 5.81
C HIS A 116 4.49 18.16 4.61
N HIS A 117 3.51 17.28 4.85
CA HIS A 117 2.64 16.75 3.79
C HIS A 117 1.93 17.87 3.04
N LYS A 118 1.21 18.75 3.75
CA LYS A 118 0.46 19.86 3.13
C LYS A 118 1.39 20.85 2.41
N TYR A 119 2.55 21.17 2.99
CA TYR A 119 3.53 22.04 2.38
C TYR A 119 4.06 21.45 1.07
N TYR A 120 4.39 20.16 1.03
CA TYR A 120 4.81 19.49 -0.20
C TYR A 120 3.72 19.52 -1.28
N ARG A 121 2.46 19.28 -0.91
CA ARG A 121 1.31 19.41 -1.82
C ARG A 121 1.22 20.82 -2.40
N TYR A 122 1.30 21.85 -1.55
CA TYR A 122 1.27 23.25 -1.96
C TYR A 122 2.42 23.62 -2.89
N GLN A 123 3.65 23.21 -2.56
CA GLN A 123 4.81 23.44 -3.43
C GLN A 123 4.67 22.72 -4.78
N THR A 124 4.10 21.51 -4.78
CA THR A 124 3.84 20.76 -6.01
C THR A 124 2.78 21.45 -6.87
N TYR A 125 1.68 21.90 -6.26
CA TYR A 125 0.66 22.71 -6.92
C TYR A 125 1.27 23.94 -7.63
N LYS A 126 2.12 24.70 -6.93
CA LYS A 126 2.71 25.93 -7.49
C LYS A 126 3.81 25.68 -8.52
N LYS A 127 4.67 24.69 -8.31
CA LYS A 127 5.89 24.50 -9.11
C LYS A 127 5.74 23.46 -10.20
N ASN A 128 4.77 22.55 -10.08
CA ASN A 128 4.59 21.44 -11.01
C ASN A 128 3.11 21.07 -11.20
N PRO A 129 2.34 21.91 -11.93
CA PRO A 129 0.89 21.71 -12.12
C PRO A 129 0.52 20.35 -12.73
N ARG A 130 1.37 19.80 -13.61
CA ARG A 130 1.14 18.47 -14.22
C ARG A 130 1.22 17.35 -13.19
N ARG A 131 2.16 17.43 -12.25
CA ARG A 131 2.25 16.49 -11.14
C ARG A 131 1.10 16.67 -10.16
N TRP A 132 0.73 17.93 -9.90
CA TRP A 132 -0.40 18.24 -9.05
C TRP A 132 -1.68 17.58 -9.55
N ALA A 133 -2.00 17.67 -10.85
CA ALA A 133 -3.16 17.01 -11.42
C ALA A 133 -3.20 15.50 -11.12
N CYS A 134 -2.04 14.81 -11.16
CA CYS A 134 -1.98 13.39 -10.79
C CYS A 134 -2.13 13.12 -9.28
N ILE A 135 -1.68 14.03 -8.42
CA ILE A 135 -1.82 13.89 -6.96
C ILE A 135 -3.25 14.23 -6.53
N GLU A 136 -3.87 15.22 -7.15
CA GLU A 136 -5.24 15.64 -6.91
C GLU A 136 -6.24 14.55 -7.35
N GLU A 137 -6.04 13.97 -8.52
CA GLU A 137 -6.87 12.85 -9.01
C GLU A 137 -6.37 11.47 -8.52
N GLN A 138 -5.50 11.42 -7.50
CA GLN A 138 -4.79 10.17 -7.15
C GLN A 138 -5.76 9.03 -6.82
N GLN A 139 -6.85 9.29 -6.08
CA GLN A 139 -7.82 8.25 -5.73
C GLN A 139 -8.48 7.64 -6.97
N LYS A 140 -8.92 8.50 -7.90
CA LYS A 140 -9.51 8.09 -9.19
C LYS A 140 -8.49 7.34 -10.06
N LEU A 141 -7.24 7.81 -10.10
CA LEU A 141 -6.16 7.16 -10.83
C LEU A 141 -5.75 5.82 -10.20
N GLU A 142 -5.90 5.66 -8.89
CA GLU A 142 -5.62 4.40 -8.18
C GLU A 142 -6.60 3.30 -8.54
N LEU A 143 -7.87 3.62 -8.80
CA LEU A 143 -8.83 2.66 -9.36
C LEU A 143 -8.33 2.06 -10.68
N ARG A 144 -7.71 2.87 -11.55
CA ARG A 144 -7.14 2.41 -12.83
C ARG A 144 -5.76 1.74 -12.68
N THR A 145 -4.92 2.25 -11.79
CA THR A 145 -3.51 1.87 -11.70
C THR A 145 -3.21 0.73 -10.75
N ASN A 146 -4.03 0.52 -9.71
CA ASN A 146 -3.79 -0.57 -8.75
C ASN A 146 -3.89 -1.95 -9.40
N PRO A 147 -4.91 -2.28 -10.23
CA PRO A 147 -4.97 -3.56 -10.93
C PRO A 147 -3.73 -3.80 -11.81
N VAL A 148 -3.23 -2.76 -12.46
CA VAL A 148 -2.01 -2.80 -13.31
C VAL A 148 -0.76 -3.10 -12.48
N LYS A 149 -0.63 -2.54 -11.28
CA LYS A 149 0.52 -2.81 -10.39
C LYS A 149 0.44 -4.24 -9.85
N LEU A 150 -0.72 -4.60 -9.32
CA LEU A 150 -0.97 -5.87 -8.65
C LEU A 150 -0.94 -7.06 -9.60
N VAL A 151 -1.25 -6.89 -10.89
CA VAL A 151 -1.11 -8.01 -11.85
C VAL A 151 0.35 -8.48 -11.94
N THR A 152 1.35 -7.63 -11.77
CA THR A 152 2.74 -8.09 -11.83
C THR A 152 3.15 -8.85 -10.58
N GLU A 153 2.62 -8.43 -9.42
CA GLU A 153 2.90 -9.04 -8.12
C GLU A 153 2.14 -10.35 -7.93
N ALA A 154 0.88 -10.39 -8.38
CA ALA A 154 0.01 -11.55 -8.23
C ALA A 154 0.57 -12.79 -8.93
N TRP A 155 1.17 -12.61 -10.10
CA TRP A 155 1.81 -13.69 -10.85
C TRP A 155 3.11 -14.17 -10.20
N LYS A 156 3.84 -13.27 -9.52
CA LYS A 156 5.09 -13.61 -8.83
C LYS A 156 4.82 -14.37 -7.53
N ASN A 157 3.77 -14.01 -6.82
CA ASN A 157 3.47 -14.51 -5.48
C ASN A 157 2.41 -15.62 -5.45
N ASP A 158 1.82 -15.97 -6.61
CA ASP A 158 0.68 -16.90 -6.73
C ASP A 158 -0.47 -16.53 -5.78
N ASP A 159 -0.71 -15.22 -5.69
CA ASP A 159 -1.73 -14.61 -4.84
C ASP A 159 -2.46 -13.51 -5.62
N VAL A 160 -3.74 -13.74 -5.87
CA VAL A 160 -4.57 -12.81 -6.65
C VAL A 160 -5.56 -12.05 -5.79
N PHE A 161 -5.53 -12.20 -4.46
CA PHE A 161 -6.55 -11.59 -3.60
C PHE A 161 -6.61 -10.07 -3.77
N TYR A 162 -5.48 -9.39 -3.59
CA TYR A 162 -5.42 -7.93 -3.74
C TYR A 162 -5.74 -7.48 -5.16
N LEU A 163 -5.38 -8.27 -6.17
CA LEU A 163 -5.78 -8.00 -7.55
C LEU A 163 -7.30 -8.11 -7.72
N HIS A 164 -7.92 -9.10 -7.08
CA HIS A 164 -9.36 -9.29 -7.13
C HIS A 164 -10.09 -8.13 -6.44
N GLU A 165 -9.65 -7.73 -5.24
CA GLU A 165 -10.13 -6.55 -4.53
C GLU A 165 -10.04 -5.29 -5.41
N ALA A 166 -8.88 -5.07 -6.04
CA ALA A 166 -8.66 -3.92 -6.91
C ALA A 166 -9.58 -3.93 -8.14
N LEU A 167 -9.84 -5.10 -8.73
CA LEU A 167 -10.75 -5.25 -9.86
C LEU A 167 -12.22 -5.08 -9.46
N ILE A 168 -12.64 -5.55 -8.27
CA ILE A 168 -13.98 -5.32 -7.74
C ILE A 168 -14.20 -3.82 -7.53
N LYS A 169 -13.25 -3.13 -6.88
CA LYS A 169 -13.30 -1.67 -6.70
C LYS A 169 -13.35 -0.94 -8.05
N LEU A 170 -12.59 -1.39 -9.04
CA LEU A 170 -12.63 -0.84 -10.40
C LEU A 170 -14.01 -0.97 -11.03
N ILE A 171 -14.65 -2.15 -10.93
CA ILE A 171 -15.98 -2.40 -11.51
C ILE A 171 -17.04 -1.56 -10.82
N SER A 172 -17.04 -1.53 -9.49
CA SER A 172 -18.02 -0.78 -8.70
C SER A 172 -17.96 0.73 -8.95
N ASN A 173 -16.81 1.25 -9.35
CA ASN A 173 -16.59 2.68 -9.64
C ASN A 173 -16.37 2.94 -11.14
N TRP A 174 -16.80 2.03 -12.02
CA TRP A 174 -16.53 2.13 -13.46
C TRP A 174 -17.13 3.39 -14.09
N ASP A 175 -18.33 3.77 -13.68
CA ASP A 175 -19.04 4.95 -14.19
C ASP A 175 -18.29 6.26 -13.88
N GLU A 176 -17.51 6.31 -12.79
CA GLU A 176 -16.66 7.46 -12.46
C GLU A 176 -15.44 7.56 -13.37
N LEU A 177 -15.01 6.43 -13.93
CA LEU A 177 -13.83 6.34 -14.78
C LEU A 177 -14.17 6.60 -16.23
N GLU A 178 -15.20 5.95 -16.78
CA GLU A 178 -15.55 6.03 -18.20
C GLU A 178 -17.06 6.23 -18.33
N GLU A 179 -17.49 7.50 -18.39
CA GLU A 179 -18.89 7.87 -18.53
C GLU A 179 -19.53 7.21 -19.77
N ASN A 180 -20.72 6.64 -19.58
CA ASN A 180 -21.56 6.07 -20.64
C ASN A 180 -20.96 4.84 -21.37
N SER A 181 -20.00 4.15 -20.77
CA SER A 181 -19.52 2.86 -21.25
C SER A 181 -19.85 1.75 -20.26
N GLY A 182 -20.41 0.63 -20.72
CA GLY A 182 -20.58 -0.53 -19.85
C GLY A 182 -19.22 -1.10 -19.45
N CYS A 183 -19.07 -1.50 -18.18
CA CYS A 183 -17.84 -2.12 -17.71
C CYS A 183 -17.54 -3.40 -18.52
N PRO A 184 -16.35 -3.54 -19.13
CA PRO A 184 -16.04 -4.67 -20.00
C PRO A 184 -15.70 -5.96 -19.23
N ILE A 185 -15.66 -5.88 -17.90
CA ILE A 185 -15.41 -7.02 -17.02
C ILE A 185 -16.51 -7.09 -15.95
N ASP A 186 -16.83 -8.31 -15.56
CA ASP A 186 -17.70 -8.59 -14.42
C ASP A 186 -17.20 -9.88 -13.75
N PHE A 187 -17.64 -10.11 -12.52
CA PHE A 187 -17.41 -11.31 -11.75
C PHE A 187 -18.71 -12.08 -11.59
N SER A 188 -18.65 -13.38 -11.86
CA SER A 188 -19.75 -14.30 -11.56
C SER A 188 -20.02 -14.35 -10.05
N GLU A 189 -21.25 -14.74 -9.69
CA GLU A 189 -21.65 -14.89 -8.29
C GLU A 189 -20.72 -15.85 -7.51
N GLU A 190 -20.27 -16.92 -8.16
CA GLU A 190 -19.34 -17.86 -7.56
C GLU A 190 -17.95 -17.22 -7.30
N GLU A 191 -17.45 -16.41 -8.22
CA GLU A 191 -16.18 -15.68 -8.01
C GLU A 191 -16.30 -14.67 -6.86
N ARG A 192 -17.44 -13.96 -6.76
CA ARG A 192 -17.71 -13.02 -5.67
C ARG A 192 -17.78 -13.74 -4.32
N ARG A 193 -18.47 -14.88 -4.26
CA ARG A 193 -18.56 -15.69 -3.03
C ARG A 193 -17.20 -16.22 -2.58
N ILE A 194 -16.34 -16.65 -3.50
CA ILE A 194 -14.97 -17.07 -3.18
C ILE A 194 -14.17 -15.90 -2.62
N TYR A 195 -14.32 -14.69 -3.20
CA TYR A 195 -13.67 -13.49 -2.69
C TYR A 195 -14.12 -13.12 -1.28
N GLU A 196 -15.43 -13.09 -1.02
CA GLU A 196 -15.98 -12.77 0.30
C GLU A 196 -15.42 -13.71 1.38
N GLN A 197 -15.32 -15.00 1.06
CA GLN A 197 -14.70 -15.97 1.97
C GLN A 197 -13.20 -15.70 2.18
N ASP A 198 -12.46 -15.33 1.14
CA ASP A 198 -11.03 -14.98 1.25
C ASP A 198 -10.83 -13.65 2.02
N GLU A 199 -11.75 -12.70 1.89
CA GLU A 199 -11.72 -11.39 2.56
C GLU A 199 -11.91 -11.53 4.06
N ASP A 200 -12.88 -12.31 4.51
CA ASP A 200 -13.08 -12.63 5.94
C ASP A 200 -11.81 -13.24 6.56
N ASN A 201 -11.15 -14.14 5.82
CA ASN A 201 -9.90 -14.76 6.25
C ASN A 201 -8.77 -13.72 6.37
N ILE A 202 -8.63 -12.82 5.40
CA ILE A 202 -7.57 -11.80 5.39
C ILE A 202 -7.79 -10.71 6.43
N ILE A 203 -9.04 -10.27 6.65
CA ILE A 203 -9.36 -9.33 7.73
C ILE A 203 -9.00 -9.97 9.08
N SER A 204 -9.42 -11.21 9.31
CA SER A 204 -9.10 -11.94 10.54
C SER A 204 -7.59 -12.05 10.76
N ILE A 205 -6.81 -12.34 9.71
CA ILE A 205 -5.34 -12.35 9.77
C ILE A 205 -4.78 -10.97 10.09
N GLY A 206 -5.29 -9.93 9.42
CA GLY A 206 -4.85 -8.55 9.60
C GLY A 206 -5.04 -8.05 11.03
N GLU A 207 -6.16 -8.40 11.67
CA GLU A 207 -6.42 -8.08 13.07
C GLU A 207 -5.41 -8.76 14.01
N ILE A 208 -5.13 -10.05 13.78
CA ILE A 208 -4.14 -10.81 14.57
C ILE A 208 -2.74 -10.22 14.41
N LEU A 209 -2.32 -9.91 13.18
CA LEU A 209 -1.03 -9.29 12.90
C LEU A 209 -0.94 -7.90 13.54
N THR A 210 -2.02 -7.12 13.52
CA THR A 210 -2.09 -5.81 14.18
C THR A 210 -1.85 -5.91 15.68
N ILE A 211 -2.37 -6.94 16.35
CA ILE A 211 -2.10 -7.21 17.77
C ILE A 211 -0.60 -7.49 18.00
N PHE A 212 0.03 -8.28 17.13
CA PHE A 212 1.47 -8.54 17.24
C PHE A 212 2.32 -7.28 17.00
N TYR A 213 1.85 -6.37 16.15
CA TYR A 213 2.51 -5.10 15.87
C TYR A 213 2.32 -4.08 17.00
N SER A 214 1.13 -3.99 17.60
CA SER A 214 0.85 -3.04 18.69
C SER A 214 1.65 -3.31 19.96
N ASP A 215 1.98 -4.59 20.21
CA ASP A 215 2.78 -4.99 21.37
C ASP A 215 4.30 -4.90 21.13
N ASN A 216 4.73 -4.36 19.98
CA ASN A 216 6.14 -4.21 19.59
C ASN A 216 6.92 -5.54 19.57
N VAL A 217 6.19 -6.63 19.30
CA VAL A 217 6.68 -8.00 19.40
C VAL A 217 7.35 -8.47 18.11
N LEU A 218 6.81 -8.02 16.97
CA LEU A 218 7.39 -8.20 15.63
C LEU A 218 7.27 -6.87 14.87
N PRO A 219 8.32 -6.40 14.17
CA PRO A 219 8.25 -5.15 13.41
C PRO A 219 7.54 -5.35 12.06
N VAL A 220 6.67 -4.41 11.69
CA VAL A 220 5.83 -4.46 10.46
C VAL A 220 6.63 -4.75 9.18
N ASP A 221 7.86 -4.24 9.10
CA ASP A 221 8.76 -4.35 7.95
C ASP A 221 9.90 -5.38 8.14
N GLY A 222 9.90 -6.11 9.25
CA GLY A 222 10.97 -7.05 9.59
C GLY A 222 12.25 -6.39 10.12
N MET A 223 12.30 -5.06 10.21
CA MET A 223 13.46 -4.34 10.73
C MET A 223 13.40 -4.23 12.24
N VAL A 224 14.43 -4.74 12.91
CA VAL A 224 14.61 -4.62 14.36
C VAL A 224 15.91 -3.89 14.65
N ASP A 225 15.94 -3.15 15.75
CA ASP A 225 17.20 -2.66 16.30
C ASP A 225 18.15 -3.84 16.52
N PRO A 226 19.46 -3.72 16.20
CA PRO A 226 20.43 -4.79 16.41
C PRO A 226 20.41 -5.40 17.82
N THR A 227 20.12 -4.61 18.85
CA THR A 227 20.02 -5.09 20.24
C THR A 227 18.80 -5.98 20.50
N ASP A 228 17.76 -5.85 19.67
CA ASP A 228 16.51 -6.58 19.78
C ASP A 228 16.44 -7.78 18.81
N TYR A 229 17.41 -7.92 17.91
CA TYR A 229 17.44 -8.97 16.88
C TYR A 229 17.28 -10.38 17.44
N ASP A 230 18.08 -10.73 18.46
CA ASP A 230 18.02 -12.06 19.08
C ASP A 230 16.68 -12.32 19.79
N ARG A 231 16.05 -11.26 20.33
CA ARG A 231 14.72 -11.36 20.93
C ARG A 231 13.67 -11.65 19.86
N ALA A 232 13.66 -10.88 18.78
CA ALA A 232 12.72 -11.05 17.68
C ALA A 232 12.87 -12.41 16.99
N LYS A 233 14.11 -12.85 16.74
CA LYS A 233 14.40 -14.16 16.13
C LYS A 233 13.92 -15.33 16.97
N ARG A 234 14.07 -15.29 18.30
CA ARG A 234 13.56 -16.34 19.21
C ARG A 234 12.03 -16.36 19.30
N ASN A 235 11.42 -15.21 19.11
CA ASN A 235 9.98 -15.01 19.26
C ASN A 235 9.22 -15.39 18.00
N CYS A 236 9.78 -15.12 16.82
CA CYS A 236 9.14 -15.33 15.52
C CYS A 236 8.50 -16.74 15.36
N PRO A 237 9.17 -17.87 15.67
CA PRO A 237 8.55 -19.19 15.56
C PRO A 237 7.35 -19.38 16.51
N LYS A 238 7.42 -18.82 17.73
CA LYS A 238 6.34 -18.93 18.71
C LYS A 238 5.08 -18.18 18.25
N PHE A 239 5.27 -17.02 17.64
CA PHE A 239 4.15 -16.26 17.08
C PHE A 239 3.57 -16.93 15.85
N ASN A 240 4.41 -17.55 15.01
CA ASN A 240 3.91 -18.38 13.92
C ASN A 240 3.06 -19.54 14.46
N GLU A 241 3.49 -20.23 15.53
CA GLU A 241 2.71 -21.30 16.16
C GLU A 241 1.36 -20.81 16.72
N ILE A 242 1.35 -19.66 17.41
CA ILE A 242 0.11 -19.03 17.90
C ILE A 242 -0.79 -18.67 16.70
N PHE A 243 -0.22 -18.02 15.69
CA PHE A 243 -0.91 -17.61 14.47
C PHE A 243 -1.58 -18.79 13.75
N LEU A 244 -0.87 -19.91 13.61
CA LEU A 244 -1.41 -21.13 13.03
C LEU A 244 -2.43 -21.83 13.96
N GLY A 245 -2.25 -21.71 15.27
CA GLY A 245 -3.15 -22.27 16.28
C GLY A 245 -4.52 -21.58 16.36
N LEU A 246 -4.66 -20.39 15.78
CA LEU A 246 -5.93 -19.66 15.67
C LEU A 246 -6.82 -20.16 14.53
N THR A 247 -6.30 -21.03 13.67
CA THR A 247 -7.06 -21.60 12.54
C THR A 247 -7.85 -22.83 12.95
N SER A 248 -9.03 -23.00 12.37
CA SER A 248 -9.93 -24.13 12.66
C SER A 248 -9.88 -25.20 11.58
N THR A 249 -9.53 -24.84 10.34
CA THR A 249 -9.50 -25.78 9.21
C THR A 249 -8.10 -25.97 8.63
N LEU A 250 -7.86 -27.12 7.99
CA LEU A 250 -6.60 -27.40 7.28
C LEU A 250 -6.37 -26.43 6.11
N GLU A 251 -7.44 -25.88 5.54
CA GLU A 251 -7.36 -24.90 4.47
C GLU A 251 -6.91 -23.52 4.98
N GLU A 252 -7.50 -23.05 6.09
CA GLU A 252 -7.06 -21.84 6.80
C GLU A 252 -5.61 -21.95 7.25
N LYS A 253 -5.21 -23.09 7.83
CA LYS A 253 -3.84 -23.30 8.28
C LYS A 253 -2.82 -23.11 7.16
N ARG A 254 -3.11 -23.67 5.97
CA ARG A 254 -2.24 -23.52 4.78
C ARG A 254 -2.21 -22.08 4.26
N LEU A 255 -3.35 -21.38 4.32
CA LEU A 255 -3.42 -19.97 3.93
C LEU A 255 -2.58 -19.11 4.88
N PHE A 256 -2.72 -19.32 6.19
CA PHE A 256 -1.95 -18.62 7.21
C PHE A 256 -0.44 -18.91 7.11
N GLU A 257 -0.03 -20.17 6.90
CA GLU A 257 1.38 -20.52 6.64
C GLU A 257 1.96 -19.74 5.44
N ARG A 258 1.17 -19.57 4.38
CA ARG A 258 1.59 -18.81 3.19
C ARG A 258 1.65 -17.30 3.43
N LEU A 259 0.72 -16.77 4.22
CA LEU A 259 0.61 -15.34 4.52
C LEU A 259 1.53 -14.88 5.65
N TRP A 260 2.21 -15.81 6.33
CA TRP A 260 3.20 -15.47 7.35
C TRP A 260 4.35 -14.65 6.74
N PRO A 261 4.61 -13.42 7.22
CA PRO A 261 5.55 -12.51 6.57
C PRO A 261 7.02 -12.86 6.78
N TYR A 262 7.37 -13.62 7.82
CA TYR A 262 8.76 -13.95 8.17
C TYR A 262 9.11 -15.41 7.81
N GLN A 263 9.16 -15.69 6.50
CA GLN A 263 9.58 -17.00 6.01
C GLN A 263 11.11 -17.07 5.90
N ASP A 264 11.71 -18.12 6.43
CA ASP A 264 13.11 -18.46 6.15
C ASP A 264 13.20 -18.88 4.67
N ARG A 265 13.76 -18.02 3.81
CA ARG A 265 14.06 -18.31 2.40
C ARG A 265 15.55 -18.39 2.16
#